data_AF-A0A563EIH9-F1
#
_entry.id   AF-A0A563EIH9-F1
#
_cell.length_a   1.000
_cell.length_b   1.000
_cell.length_c   1.000
_cell.angle_alpha   90.00
_cell.angle_beta   90.00
_cell.angle_gamma   90.00
#
_symmetry.space_group_name_H-M   'P 1'
#
loop_
_entity.id
_entity.type
_entity.pdbx_description
1 polymer ?
#
loop_
_entity_poly.entity_id
_entity_poly.type
_entity_poly.pdbx_seq_one_letter_code
_entity_poly.pdbx_strand_id
1 'polypeptide(L)'
;MKWTRAVHHLTELTEKCAGLDGSFFRFQVVELWAVGDLLDVPRDLDGIEVALVTDLPVDEVPWLTEPVGAEHWANATRLSRNPITPFWRSAGAPVWNHRIERPALVWSAADGIAEEALVALSDGAGELVRQAAPSPEELHKRVEDEFAVSLAALRRENQAYTDHRWSPGKLTPYSDALWRTTTGYLDLLDVVATTNKG
;
A
#
# COMPACT_ATOMS: atom_id res chain seq x y z
N MET A 1 -3.86 2.37 20.44
CA MET A 1 -3.90 3.83 20.19
C MET A 1 -5.34 4.32 20.15
N LYS A 2 -5.66 5.49 20.70
CA LYS A 2 -7.03 6.05 20.65
C LYS A 2 -7.43 6.42 19.22
N TRP A 3 -8.69 6.20 18.85
CA TRP A 3 -9.25 6.55 17.53
C TRP A 3 -8.91 7.97 17.06
N THR A 4 -9.17 8.97 17.90
CA THR A 4 -8.89 10.39 17.60
C THR A 4 -7.42 10.64 17.30
N ARG A 5 -6.51 9.92 17.99
CA ARG A 5 -5.07 9.99 17.70
C ARG A 5 -4.72 9.31 16.38
N ALA A 6 -5.41 8.22 16.05
CA ALA A 6 -5.22 7.54 14.77
C ALA A 6 -5.64 8.43 13.59
N VAL A 7 -6.84 9.02 13.66
CA VAL A 7 -7.35 9.97 12.66
C VAL A 7 -6.41 11.16 12.53
N HIS A 8 -5.94 11.72 13.65
CA HIS A 8 -4.98 12.82 13.61
C HIS A 8 -3.67 12.46 12.87
N HIS A 9 -3.11 11.28 13.10
CA HIS A 9 -1.92 10.83 12.36
C HIS A 9 -2.19 10.67 10.85
N LEU A 10 -3.38 10.20 10.47
CA LEU A 10 -3.77 10.14 9.07
C LEU A 10 -3.93 11.54 8.46
N THR A 11 -4.54 12.48 9.18
CA THR A 11 -4.66 13.88 8.75
C THR A 11 -3.28 14.51 8.55
N GLU A 12 -2.35 14.33 9.49
CA GLU A 12 -0.97 14.82 9.33
C GLU A 12 -0.31 14.23 8.08
N LEU A 13 -0.46 12.93 7.82
CA LEU A 13 0.09 12.30 6.61
C LEU A 13 -0.56 12.88 5.34
N THR A 14 -1.87 13.12 5.36
CA THR A 14 -2.63 13.71 4.26
C THR A 14 -2.13 15.12 3.93
N GLU A 15 -1.95 15.97 4.94
CA GLU A 15 -1.36 17.30 4.79
C GLU A 15 0.07 17.23 4.23
N LYS A 16 0.86 16.23 4.65
CA LYS A 16 2.20 16.01 4.10
C LYS A 16 2.16 15.65 2.63
N CYS A 17 1.23 14.80 2.20
CA CYS A 17 1.07 14.47 0.78
C CYS A 17 0.69 15.72 -0.03
N ALA A 18 -0.24 16.54 0.47
CA ALA A 18 -0.66 17.77 -0.19
C ALA A 18 0.44 18.84 -0.29
N GLY A 19 1.35 18.89 0.69
CA GLY A 19 2.41 19.89 0.77
C GLY A 19 3.77 19.46 0.24
N LEU A 20 3.93 18.22 -0.22
CA LEU A 20 5.22 17.70 -0.68
C LEU A 20 5.52 18.19 -2.11
N ASP A 21 6.66 18.84 -2.31
CA ASP A 21 7.19 19.06 -3.67
C ASP A 21 7.76 17.75 -4.19
N GLY A 22 7.12 17.22 -5.24
CA GLY A 22 7.45 15.94 -5.84
C GLY A 22 8.81 15.88 -6.54
N SER A 23 9.37 17.01 -6.96
CA SER A 23 10.47 17.08 -7.93
C SER A 23 11.78 16.37 -7.52
N PHE A 24 11.94 16.03 -6.24
CA PHE A 24 13.14 15.39 -5.70
C PHE A 24 13.01 13.87 -5.47
N PHE A 25 11.83 13.28 -5.69
CA PHE A 25 11.60 11.86 -5.47
C PHE A 25 11.66 11.08 -6.79
N ARG A 26 12.05 9.80 -6.69
CA ARG A 26 12.13 8.90 -7.85
C ARG A 26 10.75 8.61 -8.47
N PHE A 27 9.70 8.73 -7.66
CA PHE A 27 8.31 8.56 -8.02
C PHE A 27 7.46 9.53 -7.22
N GLN A 28 6.23 9.77 -7.68
CA GLN A 28 5.23 10.53 -6.95
C GLN A 28 4.25 9.59 -6.27
N VAL A 29 3.87 9.91 -5.03
CA VAL A 29 2.62 9.40 -4.47
C VAL A 29 1.52 10.30 -5.00
N VAL A 30 0.56 9.73 -5.72
CA VAL A 30 -0.52 10.45 -6.39
C VAL A 30 -1.85 10.30 -5.65
N GLU A 31 -2.00 9.29 -4.79
CA GLU A 31 -3.18 9.12 -3.94
C GLU A 31 -2.80 8.51 -2.60
N LEU A 32 -3.60 8.84 -1.58
CA LEU A 32 -3.55 8.26 -0.24
C LEU A 32 -4.96 7.79 0.14
N TRP A 33 -5.04 6.54 0.56
CA TRP A 33 -6.28 5.88 0.94
C TRP A 33 -6.20 5.35 2.37
N ALA A 34 -7.28 5.56 3.15
CA ALA A 34 -7.48 4.87 4.42
C ALA A 34 -7.89 3.41 4.16
N VAL A 35 -7.42 2.50 5.00
CA VAL A 35 -7.66 1.05 4.87
C VAL A 35 -8.01 0.46 6.25
N GLY A 36 -8.77 -0.63 6.23
CA GLY A 36 -8.94 -1.51 7.39
C GLY A 36 -9.72 -0.86 8.53
N ASP A 37 -9.22 -1.06 9.76
CA ASP A 37 -9.92 -0.74 11.00
C ASP A 37 -10.33 0.73 11.13
N LEU A 38 -9.61 1.65 10.49
CA LEU A 38 -9.95 3.08 10.55
C LEU A 38 -11.24 3.41 9.79
N LEU A 39 -11.73 2.49 8.95
CA LEU A 39 -12.99 2.62 8.24
C LEU A 39 -14.16 1.92 8.95
N ASP A 40 -13.92 1.32 10.11
CA ASP A 40 -14.91 0.60 10.91
C ASP A 40 -15.42 1.46 12.08
N VAL A 41 -16.12 0.87 13.04
CA VAL A 41 -16.63 1.53 14.24
C VAL A 41 -15.47 1.97 15.15
N PRO A 42 -15.51 3.21 15.71
CA PRO A 42 -14.46 3.71 16.59
C PRO A 42 -14.11 2.81 17.77
N ARG A 43 -12.82 2.47 17.86
CA ARG A 43 -12.22 1.72 18.97
C ARG A 43 -10.74 2.05 19.12
N ASP A 44 -10.09 1.45 20.12
CA ASP A 44 -8.64 1.51 20.21
C ASP A 44 -8.02 0.65 19.10
N LEU A 45 -7.05 1.22 18.38
CA LEU A 45 -6.39 0.61 17.22
C LEU A 45 -4.93 0.25 17.53
N ASP A 46 -4.45 -0.87 16.99
CA ASP A 46 -3.04 -1.26 17.14
C ASP A 46 -2.11 -0.49 16.21
N GLY A 47 -2.63 -0.03 15.06
CA GLY A 47 -1.93 0.78 14.08
C GLY A 47 -2.91 1.35 13.06
N ILE A 48 -2.38 2.09 12.09
CA ILE A 48 -3.13 2.64 10.95
C ILE A 48 -2.65 1.91 9.71
N GLU A 49 -3.58 1.43 8.89
CA GLU A 49 -3.27 0.91 7.56
C GLU A 49 -3.66 1.95 6.51
N VAL A 50 -2.77 2.19 5.54
CA VAL A 50 -3.03 3.08 4.41
C VAL A 50 -2.57 2.44 3.12
N ALA A 51 -3.20 2.80 2.00
CA ALA A 51 -2.63 2.52 0.69
C ALA A 51 -2.06 3.81 0.08
N LEU A 52 -0.79 3.75 -0.34
CA LEU A 52 -0.08 4.83 -1.02
C LEU A 52 0.05 4.47 -2.50
N VAL A 53 -0.65 5.19 -3.37
CA VAL A 53 -0.65 4.94 -4.81
C VAL A 53 0.43 5.80 -5.45
N THR A 54 1.31 5.17 -6.24
CA THR A 54 2.40 5.84 -6.94
C THR A 54 2.15 5.95 -8.44
N ASP A 55 2.84 6.87 -9.10
CA ASP A 55 2.86 7.01 -10.57
C ASP A 55 3.69 5.94 -11.29
N LEU A 56 4.25 4.97 -10.56
CA LEU A 56 5.04 3.87 -11.12
C LEU A 56 4.15 2.84 -11.81
N PRO A 57 4.69 2.11 -12.81
CA PRO A 57 3.99 0.98 -13.41
C PRO A 57 3.82 -0.18 -12.40
N VAL A 58 2.86 -1.06 -12.68
CA VAL A 58 2.45 -2.13 -11.76
C VAL A 58 3.60 -3.10 -11.42
N ASP A 59 4.49 -3.35 -12.38
CA ASP A 59 5.64 -4.27 -12.22
C ASP A 59 6.79 -3.70 -11.36
N GLU A 60 6.77 -2.38 -11.09
CA GLU A 60 7.66 -1.71 -10.14
C GLU A 60 7.08 -1.62 -8.72
N VAL A 61 5.79 -1.94 -8.54
CA VAL A 61 5.13 -2.01 -7.23
C VAL A 61 4.39 -3.34 -7.01
N PRO A 62 5.08 -4.50 -7.06
CA PRO A 62 4.47 -5.78 -6.68
C PRO A 62 3.88 -5.77 -5.27
N TRP A 63 2.95 -6.68 -5.01
CA TRP A 63 2.26 -6.77 -3.71
C TRP A 63 3.25 -6.98 -2.55
N LEU A 64 3.01 -6.27 -1.43
CA LEU A 64 3.87 -6.24 -0.23
C LEU A 64 5.35 -5.88 -0.48
N THR A 65 5.64 -5.18 -1.57
CA THR A 65 6.96 -4.62 -1.83
C THR A 65 6.96 -3.11 -1.63
N GLU A 66 8.17 -2.56 -1.48
CA GLU A 66 8.39 -1.12 -1.43
C GLU A 66 9.07 -0.68 -2.73
N PRO A 67 8.55 0.33 -3.43
CA PRO A 67 9.22 0.85 -4.61
C PRO A 67 10.56 1.48 -4.24
N VAL A 68 11.51 1.46 -5.18
CA VAL A 68 12.83 2.04 -4.92
C VAL A 68 12.70 3.53 -4.63
N GLY A 69 13.22 3.97 -3.48
CA GLY A 69 13.08 5.35 -3.00
C GLY A 69 11.95 5.56 -1.98
N ALA A 70 11.15 4.53 -1.68
CA ALA A 70 10.09 4.58 -0.66
C ALA A 70 10.61 5.03 0.71
N GLU A 71 11.82 4.61 1.11
CA GLU A 71 12.43 5.03 2.37
C GLU A 71 12.63 6.55 2.45
N HIS A 72 13.10 7.18 1.36
CA HIS A 72 13.28 8.63 1.32
C HIS A 72 11.94 9.35 1.42
N TRP A 73 10.92 8.85 0.73
CA TRP A 73 9.57 9.39 0.80
C TRP A 73 9.00 9.26 2.22
N ALA A 74 9.07 8.07 2.81
CA ALA A 74 8.56 7.77 4.16
C ALA A 74 9.24 8.63 5.24
N ASN A 75 10.53 8.92 5.09
CA ASN A 75 11.26 9.81 5.99
C ASN A 75 10.83 11.27 5.83
N ALA A 76 10.62 11.74 4.59
CA ALA A 76 10.18 13.11 4.31
C ALA A 76 8.77 13.39 4.84
N THR A 77 7.87 12.41 4.76
CA THR A 77 6.49 12.51 5.25
C THR A 77 6.32 12.11 6.72
N ARG A 78 7.41 11.71 7.38
CA ARG A 78 7.42 11.15 8.75
C ARG A 78 6.56 9.88 8.90
N LEU A 79 6.18 9.23 7.81
CA LEU A 79 5.49 7.95 7.81
C LEU A 79 6.24 6.92 8.68
N SER A 80 7.57 6.86 8.54
CA SER A 80 8.45 5.94 9.29
C SER A 80 8.50 6.19 10.81
N ARG A 81 7.93 7.31 11.30
CA ARG A 81 7.92 7.70 12.72
C ARG A 81 6.54 7.60 13.36
N ASN A 82 5.52 7.25 12.58
CA ASN A 82 4.14 7.13 13.03
C ASN A 82 3.72 5.66 12.98
N PRO A 83 2.68 5.26 13.75
CA PRO A 83 2.18 3.88 13.75
C PRO A 83 1.33 3.60 12.50
N ILE A 84 1.92 3.83 11.32
CA ILE A 84 1.26 3.70 10.02
C ILE A 84 1.98 2.62 9.21
N THR A 85 1.22 1.62 8.77
CA THR A 85 1.66 0.57 7.85
C THR A 85 1.19 0.93 6.44
N PRO A 86 2.11 1.26 5.51
CA PRO A 86 1.74 1.52 4.12
C PRO A 86 1.64 0.24 3.31
N PHE A 87 0.62 0.17 2.47
CA PHE A 87 0.56 -0.70 1.30
C PHE A 87 0.86 0.14 0.06
N TRP A 88 2.02 -0.10 -0.57
CA TRP A 88 2.37 0.60 -1.80
C TRP A 88 1.62 0.00 -2.98
N ARG A 89 1.06 0.87 -3.83
CA ARG A 89 0.22 0.51 -4.98
C ARG A 89 0.64 1.32 -6.20
N SER A 90 0.39 0.79 -7.40
CA SER A 90 0.57 1.51 -8.65
C SER A 90 -0.75 2.14 -9.10
N ALA A 91 -0.70 3.35 -9.66
CA ALA A 91 -1.86 3.99 -10.30
C ALA A 91 -2.34 3.25 -11.55
N GLY A 92 -1.54 2.33 -12.09
CA GLY A 92 -1.90 1.48 -13.24
C GLY A 92 -2.87 0.34 -12.91
N ALA A 93 -3.36 0.26 -11.67
CA ALA A 93 -4.21 -0.81 -11.18
C ALA A 93 -5.17 -0.34 -10.08
N PRO A 94 -6.28 -1.05 -9.83
CA PRO A 94 -7.12 -0.77 -8.67
C PRO A 94 -6.33 -0.82 -7.35
N VAL A 95 -6.62 0.14 -6.48
CA VAL A 95 -6.00 0.23 -5.14
C VAL A 95 -6.35 -0.98 -4.28
N TRP A 96 -7.57 -1.51 -4.42
CA TRP A 96 -8.10 -2.64 -3.66
C TRP A 96 -7.56 -3.99 -4.15
N ASN A 97 -7.57 -4.97 -3.25
CA ASN A 97 -7.31 -6.39 -3.51
C ASN A 97 -7.94 -7.23 -2.37
N HIS A 98 -7.49 -8.46 -2.17
CA HIS A 98 -7.99 -9.35 -1.11
C HIS A 98 -7.69 -8.84 0.32
N ARG A 99 -6.70 -7.96 0.51
CA ARG A 99 -6.34 -7.40 1.82
C ARG A 99 -6.77 -5.95 2.01
N ILE A 100 -6.84 -5.18 0.93
CA ILE A 100 -7.34 -3.80 0.91
C ILE A 100 -8.80 -3.83 0.47
N GLU A 101 -9.70 -4.03 1.44
CA GLU A 101 -11.14 -4.10 1.19
C GLU A 101 -11.79 -2.71 1.28
N ARG A 102 -12.43 -2.29 0.18
CA ARG A 102 -13.25 -1.07 0.09
C ARG A 102 -12.59 0.15 0.76
N PRO A 103 -11.38 0.53 0.32
CA PRO A 103 -10.66 1.65 0.92
C PRO A 103 -11.40 2.98 0.70
N ALA A 104 -11.07 4.01 1.47
CA ALA A 104 -11.60 5.36 1.27
C ALA A 104 -10.48 6.33 0.87
N LEU A 105 -10.70 7.10 -0.19
CA LEU A 105 -9.77 8.12 -0.65
C LEU A 105 -9.77 9.27 0.36
N VAL A 106 -8.60 9.66 0.85
CA VAL A 106 -8.46 10.81 1.74
C VAL A 106 -7.65 11.94 1.12
N TRP A 107 -6.89 11.64 0.08
CA TRP A 107 -6.18 12.64 -0.71
C TRP A 107 -5.81 12.12 -2.10
N SER A 108 -5.90 12.98 -3.11
CA SER A 108 -5.31 12.77 -4.43
C SER A 108 -4.54 14.00 -4.89
N ALA A 109 -3.55 13.80 -5.75
CA ALA A 109 -2.83 14.90 -6.40
C ALA A 109 -3.73 15.70 -7.35
N ALA A 110 -4.81 15.10 -7.86
CA ALA A 110 -5.74 15.73 -8.79
C ALA A 110 -6.77 16.62 -8.07
N ASP A 111 -7.34 16.14 -6.96
CA ASP A 111 -8.48 16.77 -6.28
C ASP A 111 -8.12 17.38 -4.92
N GLY A 112 -6.90 17.11 -4.43
CA GLY A 112 -6.44 17.57 -3.13
C GLY A 112 -6.97 16.70 -1.98
N ILE A 113 -7.15 17.31 -0.81
CA ILE A 113 -7.61 16.63 0.40
C ILE A 113 -9.12 16.38 0.31
N ALA A 114 -9.55 15.14 0.52
CA ALA A 114 -10.96 14.80 0.65
C ALA A 114 -11.43 15.11 2.08
N GLU A 115 -11.77 16.38 2.35
CA GLU A 115 -12.17 16.86 3.68
C GLU A 115 -13.36 16.06 4.25
N GLU A 116 -14.35 15.75 3.41
CA GLU A 116 -15.52 14.97 3.80
C GLU A 116 -15.15 13.56 4.29
N ALA A 117 -14.13 12.93 3.68
CA ALA A 117 -13.64 11.63 4.11
C ALA A 117 -12.97 11.72 5.49
N LEU A 118 -12.13 12.72 5.71
CA LEU A 118 -11.48 12.91 7.02
C LEU A 118 -12.49 13.22 8.14
N VAL A 119 -13.52 14.01 7.85
CA VAL A 119 -14.63 14.27 8.79
C VAL A 119 -15.38 12.98 9.09
N ALA A 120 -15.76 12.20 8.07
CA ALA A 120 -16.44 10.92 8.26
C ALA A 120 -15.60 9.95 9.12
N LEU A 121 -14.29 9.87 8.92
CA LEU A 121 -13.39 9.07 9.76
C LEU A 121 -13.34 9.58 11.21
N SER A 122 -13.26 10.90 11.41
CA SER A 122 -13.28 11.51 12.74
C SER A 122 -14.55 11.17 13.51
N ASP A 123 -15.70 11.20 12.83
CA ASP A 123 -17.01 10.94 13.41
C ASP A 123 -17.36 9.45 13.53
N GLY A 124 -16.47 8.56 13.08
CA GLY A 124 -16.72 7.11 13.10
C GLY A 124 -17.72 6.63 12.05
N ALA A 125 -17.91 7.42 11.00
CA ALA A 125 -18.81 7.17 9.88
C ALA A 125 -18.05 6.72 8.61
N GLY A 126 -16.91 6.03 8.78
CA GLY A 126 -16.03 5.62 7.69
C GLY A 126 -16.71 4.79 6.59
N GLU A 127 -17.76 4.02 6.95
CA GLU A 127 -18.57 3.26 5.99
C GLU A 127 -19.18 4.13 4.87
N LEU A 128 -19.52 5.39 5.16
CA LEU A 128 -20.16 6.30 4.19
C LEU A 128 -19.22 6.71 3.04
N VAL A 129 -17.91 6.60 3.25
CA VAL A 129 -16.88 7.07 2.31
C VAL A 129 -16.05 5.93 1.71
N ARG A 130 -16.42 4.68 2.03
CA ARG A 130 -15.81 3.49 1.43
C ARG A 130 -16.19 3.37 -0.04
N GLN A 131 -15.26 2.90 -0.86
CA GLN A 131 -15.58 2.42 -2.20
C GLN A 131 -16.63 1.31 -2.18
N ALA A 132 -17.35 1.18 -3.30
CA ALA A 132 -18.22 0.03 -3.52
C ALA A 132 -17.39 -1.27 -3.50
N ALA A 133 -17.99 -2.34 -2.99
CA ALA A 133 -17.36 -3.66 -3.05
C ALA A 133 -17.20 -4.09 -4.52
N PRO A 134 -16.02 -4.61 -4.93
CA PRO A 134 -15.91 -5.25 -6.22
C PRO A 134 -16.78 -6.52 -6.23
N SER A 135 -17.21 -6.92 -7.43
CA SER A 135 -17.81 -8.25 -7.59
C SER A 135 -16.79 -9.36 -7.29
N PRO A 136 -17.24 -10.57 -6.92
CA PRO A 136 -16.33 -11.69 -6.71
C PRO A 136 -15.46 -12.01 -7.94
N GLU A 137 -15.98 -11.84 -9.15
CA GLU A 137 -15.24 -12.06 -10.40
C GLU A 137 -14.14 -11.02 -10.60
N GLU A 138 -14.43 -9.74 -10.33
CA GLU A 138 -13.43 -8.68 -10.37
C GLU A 138 -12.35 -8.89 -9.31
N LEU A 139 -12.73 -9.33 -8.11
CA LEU A 139 -11.78 -9.64 -7.05
C LEU A 139 -10.88 -10.82 -7.42
N HIS A 140 -11.45 -11.89 -7.97
CA HIS A 140 -10.68 -13.04 -8.41
C HIS A 140 -9.65 -12.66 -9.49
N LYS A 141 -10.11 -11.98 -10.54
CA LYS A 141 -9.23 -11.47 -11.60
C LYS A 141 -8.14 -10.56 -11.06
N ARG A 142 -8.48 -9.69 -10.10
CA ARG A 142 -7.50 -8.79 -9.49
C ARG A 142 -6.39 -9.55 -8.78
N VAL A 143 -6.73 -10.59 -8.03
CA VAL A 143 -5.75 -11.44 -7.35
C VAL A 143 -4.88 -12.20 -8.35
N GLU A 144 -5.45 -12.71 -9.45
CA GLU A 144 -4.69 -13.37 -10.52
C GLU A 144 -3.67 -12.43 -11.18
N ASP A 145 -4.10 -11.20 -11.50
CA ASP A 145 -3.23 -10.17 -12.08
C ASP A 145 -2.07 -9.82 -11.12
N GLU A 146 -2.35 -9.65 -9.83
CA GLU A 146 -1.31 -9.41 -8.81
C GLU A 146 -0.37 -10.60 -8.61
N PHE A 147 -0.90 -11.82 -8.70
CA PHE A 147 -0.13 -13.05 -8.58
C PHE A 147 0.88 -13.17 -9.72
N ALA A 148 0.45 -12.88 -10.96
CA ALA A 148 1.34 -12.89 -12.12
C ALA A 148 2.49 -11.87 -11.99
N VAL A 149 2.18 -10.65 -11.55
CA VAL A 149 3.18 -9.59 -11.31
C VAL A 149 4.15 -9.99 -10.21
N SER A 150 3.64 -10.50 -9.09
CA SER A 150 4.45 -10.92 -7.94
C SER A 150 5.36 -12.10 -8.27
N LEU A 151 4.89 -13.06 -9.08
CA LEU A 151 5.71 -14.18 -9.56
C LEU A 151 6.85 -13.70 -10.47
N ALA A 152 6.57 -12.76 -11.37
CA ALA A 152 7.60 -12.18 -12.24
C ALA A 152 8.67 -11.44 -11.42
N ALA A 153 8.26 -10.64 -10.44
CA ALA A 153 9.16 -9.94 -9.54
C ALA A 153 10.00 -10.91 -8.70
N LEU A 154 9.38 -11.93 -8.09
CA LEU A 154 10.08 -12.96 -7.32
C LEU A 154 11.18 -13.65 -8.15
N ARG A 155 10.89 -14.00 -9.41
CA ARG A 155 11.88 -14.61 -10.31
C ARG A 155 13.07 -13.68 -10.56
N ARG A 156 12.80 -12.40 -10.80
CA ARG A 156 13.82 -11.37 -11.00
C ARG A 156 14.69 -11.18 -9.76
N GLU A 157 14.10 -11.00 -8.59
CA GLU A 157 14.86 -10.77 -7.35
C GLU A 157 15.62 -12.02 -6.90
N ASN A 158 15.07 -13.22 -7.14
CA ASN A 158 15.78 -14.46 -6.90
C ASN A 158 17.03 -14.59 -7.78
N GLN A 159 16.94 -14.17 -9.05
CA GLN A 159 18.09 -14.13 -9.94
C GLN A 159 19.11 -13.08 -9.45
N ALA A 160 18.66 -11.87 -9.12
CA ALA A 160 19.53 -10.80 -8.61
C ALA A 160 20.28 -11.23 -7.35
N TYR A 161 19.60 -11.87 -6.40
CA TYR A 161 20.24 -12.46 -5.22
C TYR A 161 21.29 -13.52 -5.61
N THR A 162 20.95 -14.41 -6.54
CA THR A 162 21.86 -15.49 -6.99
C THR A 162 23.12 -14.94 -7.63
N ASP A 163 23.01 -13.88 -8.44
CA ASP A 163 24.13 -13.24 -9.12
C ASP A 163 25.07 -12.51 -8.13
N HIS A 164 24.54 -12.06 -6.99
CA HIS A 164 25.29 -11.24 -6.02
C HIS A 164 25.70 -11.99 -4.75
N ARG A 165 25.20 -13.21 -4.51
CA ARG A 165 25.46 -13.97 -3.26
C ARG A 165 26.94 -14.23 -2.96
N TRP A 166 27.80 -14.21 -3.98
CA TRP A 166 29.25 -14.41 -3.84
C TRP A 166 30.07 -13.15 -4.18
N SER A 167 29.40 -12.06 -4.57
CA SER A 167 30.05 -10.82 -4.98
C SER A 167 30.51 -10.02 -3.76
N PRO A 168 31.63 -9.27 -3.83
CA PRO A 168 32.03 -8.37 -2.76
C PRO A 168 30.96 -7.30 -2.51
N GLY A 169 30.64 -7.03 -1.24
CA GLY A 169 29.67 -6.00 -0.84
C GLY A 169 28.63 -6.49 0.16
N LYS A 170 27.67 -5.63 0.50
CA LYS A 170 26.55 -6.00 1.37
C LYS A 170 25.49 -6.73 0.56
N LEU A 171 25.10 -7.93 1.01
CA LEU A 171 24.03 -8.72 0.40
C LEU A 171 22.63 -8.22 0.78
N THR A 172 22.53 -7.42 1.85
CA THR A 172 21.27 -6.93 2.46
C THR A 172 20.27 -6.37 1.45
N PRO A 173 20.62 -5.50 0.49
CA PRO A 173 19.64 -4.97 -0.46
C PRO A 173 18.96 -6.07 -1.30
N TYR A 174 19.72 -7.09 -1.72
CA TYR A 174 19.22 -8.19 -2.51
C TYR A 174 18.41 -9.19 -1.67
N SER A 175 18.86 -9.49 -0.45
CA SER A 175 18.11 -10.36 0.45
C SER A 175 16.80 -9.73 0.89
N ASP A 176 16.78 -8.42 1.14
CA ASP A 176 15.57 -7.71 1.59
C ASP A 176 14.56 -7.57 0.45
N ALA A 177 15.02 -7.36 -0.79
CA ALA A 177 14.17 -7.37 -1.98
C ALA A 177 13.56 -8.76 -2.22
N LEU A 178 14.37 -9.82 -2.12
CA LEU A 178 13.91 -11.20 -2.24
C LEU A 178 12.91 -11.57 -1.14
N TRP A 179 13.17 -11.17 0.11
CA TRP A 179 12.27 -11.43 1.24
C TRP A 179 10.89 -10.75 1.04
N ARG A 180 10.85 -9.47 0.67
CA ARG A 180 9.60 -8.75 0.41
C ARG A 180 8.80 -9.39 -0.72
N THR A 181 9.44 -9.65 -1.87
CA THR A 181 8.77 -10.26 -3.03
C THR A 181 8.28 -11.68 -2.75
N THR A 182 9.04 -12.47 -1.98
CA THR A 182 8.60 -13.79 -1.54
C THR A 182 7.36 -13.69 -0.64
N THR A 183 7.36 -12.74 0.30
CA THR A 183 6.23 -12.51 1.23
C THR A 183 4.96 -12.15 0.46
N GLY A 184 5.03 -11.20 -0.46
CA GLY A 184 3.89 -10.83 -1.31
C GLY A 184 3.38 -11.98 -2.19
N TYR A 185 4.29 -12.75 -2.79
CA TYR A 185 3.93 -13.91 -3.59
C TYR A 185 3.21 -14.99 -2.76
N LEU A 186 3.73 -15.31 -1.56
CA LEU A 186 3.14 -16.34 -0.71
C LEU A 186 1.74 -15.92 -0.20
N ASP A 187 1.56 -14.65 0.16
CA ASP A 187 0.26 -14.11 0.57
C ASP A 187 -0.80 -14.26 -0.55
N LEU A 188 -0.43 -13.99 -1.81
CA LEU A 188 -1.32 -14.19 -2.97
C LEU A 188 -1.52 -15.68 -3.29
N LEU A 189 -0.50 -16.51 -3.12
CA LEU A 189 -0.58 -17.95 -3.37
C LEU A 189 -1.64 -18.60 -2.48
N ASP A 190 -1.72 -18.22 -1.20
CA ASP A 190 -2.72 -18.74 -0.26
C ASP A 190 -4.15 -18.40 -0.70
N VAL A 191 -4.35 -17.21 -1.29
CA VAL A 191 -5.66 -16.76 -1.80
C VAL A 191 -6.04 -17.52 -3.06
N VAL A 192 -5.14 -17.64 -4.03
CA VAL A 192 -5.36 -18.38 -5.28
C VAL A 192 -5.60 -19.87 -5.01
N ALA A 193 -4.82 -20.47 -4.11
CA ALA A 193 -4.95 -21.88 -3.74
C ALA A 193 -6.28 -22.19 -3.02
N THR A 194 -6.84 -21.22 -2.30
CA THR A 194 -8.17 -21.34 -1.67
C THR A 194 -9.28 -21.22 -2.70
N THR A 195 -9.13 -20.31 -3.67
CA THR A 195 -10.14 -20.10 -4.72
C THR A 195 -10.31 -21.32 -5.63
N ASN A 196 -9.22 -22.04 -5.91
CA ASN A 196 -9.25 -23.26 -6.74
C ASN A 196 -9.87 -24.49 -6.05
N LYS A 197 -10.24 -24.40 -4.77
CA LYS A 197 -10.87 -25.49 -4.01
C LYS A 197 -12.39 -25.34 -3.86
N GLY A 198 -12.96 -24.21 -4.27
CA GLY A 198 -14.41 -23.95 -4.28
C GLY A 198 -15.02 -24.27 -5.64
#